data_AF-A0A531MF83-F1
#
_entry.id   AF-A0A531MF83-F1
#
_cell.length_a   1.000
_cell.length_b   1.000
_cell.length_c   1.000
_cell.angle_alpha   90.00
_cell.angle_beta   90.00
_cell.angle_gamma   90.00
#
_symmetry.space_group_name_H-M   'P 1'
#
loop_
_entity.id
_entity.type
_entity.pdbx_description
1 polymer ?
#
loop_
_entity_poly.entity_id
_entity_poly.type
_entity_poly.pdbx_seq_one_letter_code
_entity_poly.pdbx_strand_id
1 'polypeptide(L)'
;RQDAIFHDKIMEYAENELIRETLGHQHTHFHIFRLMYHSRVTAEALDEHEAILAAFGSADPDAAAKAMRAHIEHSRDRLLPAFD
;
A
#
# COMPACT_ATOMS: atom_id res chain seq x y z
N ARG A 1 1.71 8.15 8.02
CA ARG A 1 1.25 7.50 9.26
C ARG A 1 -0.02 6.69 9.02
N GLN A 2 -1.09 7.25 8.44
CA GLN A 2 -2.34 6.50 8.21
C GLN A 2 -2.18 5.31 7.25
N ASP A 3 -1.49 5.52 6.14
CA ASP A 3 -1.05 4.48 5.19
C ASP A 3 -0.32 3.29 5.86
N ALA A 4 0.62 3.56 6.76
CA ALA A 4 1.31 2.54 7.55
C ALA A 4 0.36 1.69 8.39
N ILE A 5 -0.58 2.36 9.06
CA ILE A 5 -1.57 1.73 9.93
C ILE A 5 -2.52 0.88 9.07
N PHE A 6 -2.86 1.37 7.87
CA PHE A 6 -3.68 0.63 6.92
C PHE A 6 -3.03 -0.69 6.51
N HIS A 7 -1.78 -0.67 6.05
CA HIS A 7 -1.07 -1.90 5.68
C HIS A 7 -0.88 -2.85 6.88
N ASP A 8 -0.53 -2.32 8.05
CA ASP A 8 -0.40 -3.14 9.26
C ASP A 8 -1.71 -3.84 9.63
N LYS A 9 -2.85 -3.16 9.51
CA LYS A 9 -4.18 -3.75 9.77
C LYS A 9 -4.53 -4.85 8.80
N ILE A 10 -4.24 -4.69 7.50
CA ILE A 10 -4.47 -5.76 6.52
C ILE A 10 -3.69 -7.02 6.91
N MET A 11 -2.43 -6.86 7.32
CA MET A 11 -1.59 -7.98 7.72
C MET A 11 -2.00 -8.60 9.05
N GLU A 12 -2.50 -7.80 10.00
CA GLU A 12 -3.11 -8.27 11.23
C GLU A 12 -4.30 -9.20 10.95
N TYR A 13 -5.19 -8.83 10.03
CA TYR A 13 -6.33 -9.67 9.65
C TYR A 13 -5.97 -10.87 8.78
N ALA A 14 -4.85 -10.80 8.05
CA ALA A 14 -4.35 -11.91 7.27
C ALA A 14 -3.64 -12.99 8.12
N GLU A 15 -3.42 -12.73 9.41
CA GLU A 15 -2.74 -13.62 10.37
C GLU A 15 -1.37 -14.13 9.88
N ASN A 16 -0.67 -13.32 9.06
CA ASN A 16 0.63 -13.67 8.52
C ASN A 16 1.74 -12.85 9.20
N GLU A 17 2.17 -13.33 10.36
CA GLU A 17 3.16 -12.64 11.21
C GLU A 17 4.50 -12.44 10.52
N LEU A 18 4.96 -13.42 9.73
CA LEU A 18 6.22 -13.32 8.97
C LEU A 18 6.19 -12.16 7.97
N ILE A 19 5.09 -12.04 7.22
CA ILE A 19 4.94 -10.96 6.24
C ILE A 19 4.72 -9.61 6.95
N ARG A 20 3.98 -9.59 8.07
CA ARG A 20 3.79 -8.39 8.88
C ARG A 20 5.12 -7.83 9.39
N GLU A 21 6.00 -8.68 9.93
CA GLU A 21 7.33 -8.28 10.40
C GLU A 21 8.20 -7.76 9.24
N THR A 22 8.18 -8.47 8.10
CA THR A 22 8.91 -8.07 6.90
C THR A 22 8.49 -6.68 6.41
N LEU A 23 7.19 -6.41 6.37
CA LEU A 23 6.64 -5.10 5.99
C LEU A 23 6.98 -4.01 7.02
N GLY A 24 7.00 -4.34 8.31
CA GLY A 24 7.43 -3.44 9.37
C GLY A 24 8.84 -2.90 9.15
N HIS A 25 9.78 -3.75 8.74
CA HIS A 25 11.14 -3.32 8.40
C HIS A 25 11.20 -2.44 7.14
N GLN A 26 10.35 -2.71 6.15
CA GLN A 26 10.30 -1.93 4.90
C GLN A 26 9.58 -0.59 5.04
N HIS A 27 8.73 -0.41 6.06
CA HIS A 27 7.89 0.77 6.24
C HIS A 27 8.69 2.08 6.30
N THR A 28 9.87 2.10 6.94
CA THR A 28 10.73 3.29 7.00
C THR A 28 11.16 3.75 5.61
N HIS A 29 11.46 2.81 4.70
CA HIS A 29 11.85 3.12 3.33
C HIS A 29 10.67 3.72 2.55
N PHE A 30 9.49 3.12 2.63
CA PHE A 30 8.28 3.67 1.98
C PHE A 30 7.88 5.04 2.54
N HIS A 31 8.08 5.28 3.84
CA HIS A 31 7.78 6.56 4.45
C HIS A 31 8.66 7.70 3.89
N ILE A 32 9.97 7.45 3.75
CA ILE A 32 10.93 8.41 3.19
C ILE A 32 10.58 8.73 1.74
N PHE A 33 10.27 7.72 0.93
CA PHE A 33 9.88 7.96 -0.45
C PHE A 33 8.60 8.78 -0.57
N ARG A 34 7.59 8.54 0.28
CA ARG A 34 6.35 9.33 0.29
C ARG A 34 6.58 10.81 0.65
N LEU A 35 7.67 11.14 1.36
CA LEU A 35 8.04 12.53 1.65
C LEU A 35 8.67 13.23 0.43
N MET A 36 9.41 12.51 -0.41
CA MET A 36 10.11 13.09 -1.57
C MET A 36 9.21 13.40 -2.77
N TYR A 37 8.03 12.77 -2.88
CA TYR A 37 7.13 12.87 -4.05
C TYR A 37 5.72 13.42 -3.71
N HIS A 38 5.66 14.29 -2.69
CA HIS A 38 4.52 14.51 -1.78
C HIS A 38 3.16 14.94 -2.38
N SER A 39 3.09 15.64 -3.52
CA SER A 39 1.81 16.24 -3.97
C SER A 39 1.00 15.43 -4.98
N ARG A 40 1.63 14.64 -5.88
CA ARG A 40 0.91 13.75 -6.82
C ARG A 40 0.64 12.36 -6.23
N VAL A 41 1.56 11.87 -5.41
CA VAL A 41 1.46 10.54 -4.77
C VAL A 41 0.28 10.45 -3.81
N THR A 42 -0.18 11.57 -3.23
CA THR A 42 -1.20 11.56 -2.19
C THR A 42 -2.63 11.40 -2.71
N ALA A 43 -2.97 11.92 -3.89
CA ALA A 43 -4.32 11.77 -4.46
C ALA A 43 -4.51 10.38 -5.09
N GLU A 44 -3.58 9.95 -5.95
CA GLU A 44 -3.64 8.65 -6.62
C GLU A 44 -3.64 7.49 -5.62
N ALA A 45 -2.86 7.58 -4.53
CA ALA A 45 -2.85 6.57 -3.49
C ALA A 45 -4.15 6.52 -2.66
N LEU A 46 -4.90 7.64 -2.56
CA LEU A 46 -6.20 7.62 -1.88
C LEU A 46 -7.24 6.85 -2.68
N ASP A 47 -7.31 7.07 -4.00
CA ASP A 47 -8.21 6.33 -4.89
C ASP A 47 -7.88 4.82 -4.88
N GLU A 48 -6.58 4.48 -4.85
CA GLU A 48 -6.11 3.10 -4.73
C GLU A 48 -6.54 2.46 -3.40
N HIS A 49 -6.42 3.18 -2.28
CA HIS A 49 -6.88 2.69 -0.98
C HIS A 49 -8.39 2.53 -0.90
N GLU A 50 -9.15 3.46 -1.49
CA GLU A 50 -10.60 3.36 -1.56
C GLU A 50 -11.02 2.12 -2.36
N ALA A 51 -10.36 1.82 -3.47
CA ALA A 51 -10.61 0.61 -4.25
C ALA A 51 -10.33 -0.68 -3.44
N ILE A 52 -9.25 -0.71 -2.65
CA ILE A 52 -8.95 -1.83 -1.75
C ILE A 52 -10.04 -1.98 -0.68
N LEU A 53 -10.44 -0.88 -0.03
CA LEU A 53 -11.49 -0.88 0.99
C LEU A 53 -12.84 -1.31 0.41
N ALA A 54 -13.18 -0.89 -0.80
CA ALA A 54 -14.39 -1.32 -1.49
C ALA A 54 -14.39 -2.84 -1.74
N ALA A 55 -13.26 -3.40 -2.17
CA ALA A 55 -13.11 -4.84 -2.38
C ALA A 55 -13.20 -5.65 -1.07
N PHE A 56 -12.65 -5.11 0.03
CA PHE A 56 -12.88 -5.70 1.36
C PHE A 56 -14.35 -5.64 1.77
N GLY A 57 -15.02 -4.50 1.55
CA GLY A 57 -16.43 -4.31 1.85
C GLY A 57 -17.37 -5.25 1.08
N SER A 58 -16.97 -5.65 -0.14
CA SER A 58 -17.70 -6.63 -0.94
C SER A 58 -17.35 -8.08 -0.61
N ALA A 59 -16.44 -8.33 0.33
CA ALA A 59 -15.94 -9.67 0.70
C ALA A 59 -15.44 -10.48 -0.51
N ASP A 60 -14.81 -9.81 -1.49
CA ASP A 60 -14.28 -10.42 -2.72
C ASP A 60 -12.75 -10.52 -2.63
N PRO A 61 -12.19 -11.72 -2.34
CA PRO A 61 -10.75 -11.88 -2.17
C PRO A 61 -9.97 -11.66 -3.47
N ASP A 62 -10.54 -12.00 -4.64
CA ASP A 62 -9.88 -11.82 -5.93
C ASP A 62 -9.82 -10.33 -6.30
N ALA A 63 -10.91 -9.59 -6.06
CA ALA A 63 -10.93 -8.15 -6.23
C ALA A 63 -9.94 -7.46 -5.29
N ALA A 64 -9.86 -7.88 -4.04
CA ALA A 64 -8.92 -7.32 -3.06
C ALA A 64 -7.46 -7.56 -3.48
N ALA A 65 -7.13 -8.79 -3.91
CA ALA A 65 -5.80 -9.13 -4.40
C ALA A 65 -5.43 -8.31 -5.66
N LYS A 66 -6.37 -8.15 -6.60
CA LYS A 66 -6.17 -7.35 -7.80
C LYS A 66 -5.94 -5.87 -7.48
N ALA A 67 -6.76 -5.30 -6.58
CA ALA A 67 -6.64 -3.89 -6.17
C ALA A 67 -5.29 -3.63 -5.46
N MET A 68 -4.90 -4.51 -4.53
CA MET A 68 -3.61 -4.40 -3.84
C MET A 68 -2.42 -4.52 -4.80
N ARG A 69 -2.49 -5.42 -5.78
CA ARG A 69 -1.43 -5.55 -6.79
C ARG A 69 -1.26 -4.25 -7.60
N ALA A 70 -2.37 -3.68 -8.09
CA ALA A 70 -2.34 -2.43 -8.83
C ALA A 70 -1.75 -1.28 -8.01
N HIS A 71 -2.15 -1.16 -6.74
CA HIS A 71 -1.59 -0.19 -5.80
C HIS A 71 -0.06 -0.30 -5.63
N ILE A 72 0.47 -1.53 -5.48
CA ILE A 72 1.90 -1.78 -5.34
C ILE A 72 2.65 -1.46 -6.64
N GLU A 73 2.08 -1.83 -7.79
CA GLU A 73 2.67 -1.56 -9.12
C GLU A 73 2.71 -0.06 -9.41
N HIS A 74 1.64 0.68 -9.13
CA HIS A 74 1.65 2.14 -9.27
C HIS A 74 2.64 2.79 -8.31
N SER A 75 2.73 2.28 -7.07
CA SER A 75 3.72 2.76 -6.11
C SER A 75 5.14 2.53 -6.61
N ARG A 76 5.44 1.36 -7.22
CA ARG A 76 6.71 1.10 -7.91
C ARG A 76 6.95 2.09 -9.05
N ASP A 77 5.97 2.32 -9.91
CA ASP A 77 6.14 3.18 -11.08
C ASP A 77 6.37 4.64 -10.70
N ARG A 78 5.77 5.11 -9.59
CA ARG A 78 6.06 6.41 -8.99
C ARG A 78 7.46 6.51 -8.40
N LEU A 79 8.04 5.38 -7.98
CA LEU A 79 9.38 5.30 -7.40
C LEU A 79 10.49 5.17 -8.45
N LEU A 80 10.23 4.48 -9.57
CA LEU A 80 11.26 4.19 -10.59
C LEU A 80 12.07 5.42 -11.03
N PRO A 81 11.47 6.60 -11.31
CA PRO A 81 12.21 7.80 -11.70
C PRO A 81 13.20 8.34 -10.65
N ALA A 82 13.15 7.86 -9.40
CA ALA A 82 14.12 8.20 -8.36
C ALA A 82 15.50 7.56 -8.57
N PHE A 83 15.56 6.54 -9.41
CA PHE A 83 16.73 5.67 -9.60
C PHE A 83 17.38 5.80 -10.98
N ASP A 84 16.86 6.71 -11.82
CA ASP A 84 17.43 7.14 -13.10
C ASP A 84 18.25 8.44 -12.93
#